data_AF-A0AAU5MMC0-F1
#
_entry.id   AF-A0AAU5MMC0-F1
#
_cell.length_a   1.000
_cell.length_b   1.000
_cell.length_c   1.000
_cell.angle_alpha   90.00
_cell.angle_beta   90.00
_cell.angle_gamma   90.00
#
_symmetry.space_group_name_H-M   'P 1'
#
loop_
_entity.id
_entity.type
_entity.pdbx_description
1 polymer ?
#
loop_
_entity_poly.entity_id
_entity_poly.type
_entity_poly.pdbx_seq_one_letter_code
_entity_poly.pdbx_strand_id
1 'polypeptide(L)'
;MWLKLAERWMQILSDDLTPELAAAVHRLTGLHMQERMANSKDLGETMVIAHAVVAAEAGETVTVLVDDGRGAIQATAEIQRLQRMRAAGRDVGSIMLIGTLTVLERAAGGIYLPDKAAMRDVYRRLRELDDGLPPIDRTSLLSPRVWN
;
A
#
# COMPACT_ATOMS: atom_id res chain seq x y z
N MET A 1 -8.88 16.95 -10.47
CA MET A 1 -8.71 15.56 -10.94
C MET A 1 -9.69 14.57 -10.26
N TRP A 2 -10.20 14.85 -9.05
CA TRP A 2 -10.97 13.90 -8.23
C TRP A 2 -12.51 13.91 -8.38
N LEU A 3 -13.08 14.83 -9.18
CA LEU A 3 -14.53 15.12 -9.25
C LEU A 3 -15.43 14.02 -9.83
N LYS A 4 -14.88 12.86 -10.23
CA LYS A 4 -15.64 11.78 -10.90
C LYS A 4 -15.96 10.58 -10.01
N LEU A 5 -15.46 10.54 -8.78
CA LEU A 5 -15.74 9.46 -7.83
C LEU A 5 -16.84 9.91 -6.86
N ALA A 6 -17.92 9.13 -6.75
CA ALA A 6 -18.96 9.40 -5.76
C ALA A 6 -18.39 9.14 -4.35
N GLU A 7 -18.84 9.89 -3.34
CA GLU A 7 -18.35 9.82 -1.95
C GLU A 7 -18.40 8.39 -1.37
N ARG A 8 -19.37 7.57 -1.77
CA ARG A 8 -19.42 6.14 -1.35
C ARG A 8 -18.19 5.31 -1.77
N TRP A 9 -17.43 5.77 -2.76
CA TRP A 9 -16.26 5.08 -3.30
C TRP A 9 -14.94 5.71 -2.87
N MET A 10 -14.99 6.88 -2.21
CA MET A 10 -13.80 7.64 -1.88
C MET A 10 -14.07 8.50 -0.64
N GLN A 11 -13.31 8.22 0.41
CA GLN A 11 -13.26 9.03 1.62
C GLN A 11 -11.86 9.64 1.75
N ILE A 12 -11.80 10.93 2.02
CA ILE A 12 -10.55 11.62 2.35
C ILE A 12 -10.42 11.57 3.88
N LEU A 13 -9.30 11.04 4.37
CA LEU A 13 -8.99 11.01 5.79
C LEU A 13 -8.28 12.31 6.18
N SER A 14 -8.58 12.83 7.38
CA SER A 14 -7.90 14.01 7.92
C SER A 14 -6.57 13.61 8.53
N ASP A 15 -5.52 14.37 8.26
CA ASP A 15 -4.20 14.25 8.91
C ASP A 15 -4.10 15.09 10.20
N ASP A 16 -5.25 15.51 10.76
CA ASP A 16 -5.29 16.21 12.04
C ASP A 16 -4.66 15.36 13.15
N LEU A 17 -4.01 16.05 14.09
CA LEU A 17 -3.33 15.43 15.22
C LEU A 17 -4.33 14.68 16.11
N THR A 18 -4.27 13.36 16.09
CA THR A 18 -4.95 12.46 17.04
C THR A 18 -3.91 11.63 17.80
N PRO A 19 -4.20 11.18 19.04
CA PRO A 19 -3.28 10.32 19.78
C PRO A 19 -2.89 9.04 19.04
N GLU A 20 -3.86 8.42 18.36
CA GLU A 20 -3.70 7.17 17.62
C GLU A 20 -2.80 7.37 16.39
N LEU A 21 -3.09 8.41 15.59
CA LEU A 21 -2.30 8.74 14.41
C LEU A 21 -0.88 9.17 14.79
N ALA A 22 -0.74 9.98 15.85
CA ALA A 22 0.57 10.39 16.35
C ALA A 22 1.41 9.19 16.82
N ALA A 23 0.79 8.22 17.51
CA ALA A 23 1.46 7.01 17.93
C ALA A 23 1.88 6.14 16.74
N ALA A 24 1.04 6.00 15.71
CA ALA A 24 1.37 5.27 14.49
C ALA A 24 2.53 5.94 13.73
N VAL A 25 2.47 7.26 13.54
CA VAL A 25 3.53 8.05 12.89
C VAL A 25 4.85 7.93 13.64
N HIS A 26 4.83 8.01 14.97
CA HIS A 26 6.02 7.87 15.79
C HIS A 26 6.65 6.49 15.64
N ARG A 27 5.85 5.42 15.61
CA ARG A 27 6.36 4.05 15.37
C ARG A 27 6.99 3.89 13.98
N LEU A 28 6.37 4.47 12.96
CA LEU A 28 6.83 4.34 11.57
C LEU A 28 8.11 5.13 11.28
N THR A 29 8.29 6.27 11.95
CA THR A 29 9.31 7.26 11.57
C THR A 29 10.32 7.59 12.67
N GLY A 30 10.00 7.29 13.93
CA GLY A 30 10.74 7.73 15.11
C GLY A 30 10.57 9.21 15.46
N LEU A 31 9.81 9.98 14.67
CA LEU A 31 9.62 11.42 14.87
C LEU A 31 8.28 11.73 15.54
N HIS A 32 8.15 12.89 16.18
CA HIS A 32 6.85 13.36 16.61
C HIS A 32 6.00 13.81 15.41
N MET A 33 4.68 13.68 15.49
CA MET A 33 3.79 13.99 14.36
C MET A 33 3.96 15.43 13.86
N GLN A 34 4.12 16.42 14.74
CA GLN A 34 4.36 17.80 14.33
C GLN A 34 5.68 17.97 13.57
N GLU A 35 6.74 17.30 14.01
CA GLU A 35 8.05 17.31 13.33
C GLU A 35 7.97 16.61 11.97
N ARG A 36 7.21 15.51 11.92
CA ARG A 36 7.00 14.75 10.70
C ARG A 36 6.22 15.55 9.66
N MET A 37 5.18 16.27 10.07
CA MET A 37 4.36 17.13 9.20
C MET A 37 5.16 18.31 8.62
N ALA A 38 6.21 18.76 9.30
CA ALA A 38 7.11 19.81 8.81
C ALA A 38 8.04 19.32 7.67
N ASN A 39 8.14 18.01 7.43
CA ASN A 39 8.96 17.42 6.38
C ASN A 39 8.07 16.75 5.32
N SER A 40 8.09 17.24 4.09
CA SER A 40 7.24 16.71 3.02
C SER A 40 7.74 15.40 2.41
N LYS A 41 9.01 15.05 2.62
CA LYS A 41 9.59 13.83 2.03
C LYS A 41 8.87 12.60 2.56
N ASP A 42 8.41 11.73 1.68
CA ASP A 42 7.73 10.45 1.96
C ASP A 42 6.48 10.60 2.87
N LEU A 43 5.93 11.82 3.00
CA LEU A 43 4.86 12.14 3.97
C LEU A 43 3.54 11.45 3.61
N GLY A 44 3.17 11.49 2.33
CA GLY A 44 1.94 10.84 1.84
C GLY A 44 1.94 9.33 2.13
N GLU A 45 3.03 8.64 1.80
CA GLU A 45 3.19 7.21 2.10
C GLU A 45 3.10 6.92 3.60
N THR A 46 3.78 7.73 4.42
CA THR A 46 3.73 7.61 5.88
C THR A 46 2.29 7.73 6.37
N MET A 47 1.54 8.74 5.89
CA MET A 47 0.15 8.96 6.32
C MET A 47 -0.78 7.82 5.87
N VAL A 48 -0.63 7.32 4.64
CA VAL A 48 -1.42 6.19 4.14
C VAL A 48 -1.23 4.96 5.03
N ILE A 49 0.01 4.62 5.37
CA ILE A 49 0.31 3.48 6.25
C ILE A 49 -0.20 3.75 7.67
N ALA A 50 0.03 4.96 8.20
CA ALA A 50 -0.41 5.31 9.55
C ALA A 50 -1.93 5.22 9.72
N HIS A 51 -2.70 5.74 8.76
CA HIS A 51 -4.17 5.63 8.75
C HIS A 51 -4.63 4.19 8.64
N ALA A 52 -4.00 3.38 7.78
CA ALA A 52 -4.31 1.96 7.68
C ALA A 52 -4.07 1.22 9.01
N VAL A 53 -2.99 1.57 9.72
CA VAL A 53 -2.69 1.05 11.05
C VAL A 53 -3.74 1.45 12.06
N VAL A 54 -4.10 2.73 12.13
CA VAL A 54 -5.13 3.21 13.06
C VAL A 54 -6.46 2.50 12.83
N ALA A 55 -6.91 2.37 11.58
CA ALA A 55 -8.13 1.65 11.25
C ALA A 55 -8.03 0.15 11.62
N ALA A 56 -6.91 -0.50 11.33
CA ALA A 56 -6.72 -1.91 11.70
C ALA A 56 -6.64 -2.12 13.22
N GLU A 57 -6.04 -1.21 13.97
CA GLU A 57 -6.05 -1.24 15.44
C GLU A 57 -7.47 -1.07 16.01
N ALA A 58 -8.36 -0.40 15.29
CA ALA A 58 -9.78 -0.27 15.62
C ALA A 58 -10.64 -1.47 15.20
N GLY A 59 -10.06 -2.51 14.59
CA GLY A 59 -10.76 -3.74 14.19
C GLY A 59 -10.96 -3.92 12.69
N GLU A 60 -10.63 -2.92 11.87
CA GLU A 60 -10.95 -2.93 10.44
C GLU A 60 -10.00 -3.78 9.59
N THR A 61 -10.51 -4.32 8.50
CA THR A 61 -9.68 -4.97 7.47
C THR A 61 -9.37 -3.97 6.36
N VAL A 62 -8.10 -3.57 6.26
CA VAL A 62 -7.64 -2.53 5.34
C VAL A 62 -6.79 -3.16 4.25
N THR A 63 -7.01 -2.74 3.00
CA THR A 63 -6.12 -3.06 1.89
C THR A 63 -5.36 -1.81 1.51
N VAL A 64 -4.03 -1.87 1.50
CA VAL A 64 -3.16 -0.76 1.12
C VAL A 64 -2.47 -1.11 -0.19
N LEU A 65 -2.61 -0.23 -1.17
CA LEU A 65 -1.87 -0.30 -2.44
C LEU A 65 -0.59 0.52 -2.31
N VAL A 66 0.56 -0.13 -2.45
CA VAL A 66 1.88 0.52 -2.39
C VAL A 66 2.67 0.16 -3.66
N ASP A 67 3.22 1.16 -4.32
CA ASP A 67 4.11 0.99 -5.48
C ASP A 67 5.58 0.91 -5.05
N ASP A 68 6.02 1.68 -4.06
CA ASP A 68 7.42 1.74 -3.65
C ASP A 68 7.89 0.62 -2.68
N GLY A 69 9.20 0.36 -2.69
CA GLY A 69 9.80 -0.66 -1.82
C GLY A 69 9.89 -0.28 -0.34
N ARG A 70 10.05 1.02 -0.01
CA ARG A 70 10.26 1.48 1.38
C ARG A 70 8.93 1.49 2.14
N GLY A 71 7.87 1.98 1.52
CA GLY A 71 6.51 1.91 2.07
C GLY A 71 6.08 0.47 2.33
N ALA A 72 6.40 -0.47 1.43
CA ALA A 72 6.10 -1.89 1.61
C ALA A 72 6.80 -2.49 2.85
N ILE A 73 8.07 -2.14 3.08
CA ILE A 73 8.82 -2.59 4.27
C ILE A 73 8.18 -2.05 5.56
N GLN A 74 7.86 -0.75 5.60
CA GLN A 74 7.24 -0.11 6.75
C GLN A 74 5.87 -0.72 7.07
N ALA A 75 5.02 -0.90 6.07
CA ALA A 75 3.72 -1.52 6.24
C ALA A 75 3.82 -3.00 6.67
N THR A 76 4.81 -3.73 6.17
CA THR A 76 5.06 -5.13 6.57
C THR A 76 5.39 -5.24 8.05
N ALA A 77 6.19 -4.33 8.60
CA ALA A 77 6.53 -4.31 10.02
C ALA A 77 5.27 -4.13 10.91
N GLU A 78 4.36 -3.23 10.51
CA GLU A 78 3.11 -3.00 11.22
C GLU A 78 2.11 -4.17 11.06
N ILE A 79 2.05 -4.80 9.88
CA ILE A 79 1.28 -6.05 9.68
C ILE A 79 1.71 -7.13 10.67
N GLN A 80 3.02 -7.35 10.80
CA GLN A 80 3.55 -8.34 11.75
C GLN A 80 3.22 -7.95 13.19
N ARG A 81 3.21 -6.66 13.53
CA ARG A 81 2.82 -6.18 14.85
C ARG A 81 1.34 -6.46 15.15
N LEU A 82 0.44 -6.14 14.22
CA LEU A 82 -0.99 -6.44 14.31
C LEU A 82 -1.25 -7.95 14.46
N GLN A 83 -0.51 -8.78 13.70
CA GLN A 83 -0.59 -10.24 13.83
C GLN A 83 -0.18 -10.72 15.24
N ARG A 84 0.88 -10.15 15.82
CA ARG A 84 1.27 -10.47 17.21
C ARG A 84 0.21 -10.04 18.22
N MET A 85 -0.40 -8.86 18.03
CA MET A 85 -1.50 -8.40 18.90
C MET A 85 -2.71 -9.32 18.84
N ARG A 86 -3.11 -9.74 17.63
CA ARG A 86 -4.18 -10.71 17.43
C ARG A 86 -3.86 -12.06 18.07
N ALA A 87 -2.63 -12.55 17.91
CA ALA A 87 -2.18 -13.79 18.54
C ALA A 87 -2.20 -13.72 20.08
N ALA A 88 -2.04 -12.52 20.65
CA ALA A 88 -2.18 -12.26 22.08
C ALA A 88 -3.65 -12.05 22.54
N GLY A 89 -4.63 -12.30 21.67
CA GLY A 89 -6.06 -12.21 21.99
C GLY A 89 -6.65 -10.80 21.94
N ARG A 90 -5.94 -9.81 21.39
CA ARG A 90 -6.52 -8.48 21.16
C ARG A 90 -7.45 -8.50 19.95
N ASP A 91 -8.57 -7.83 20.08
CA ASP A 91 -9.50 -7.60 18.97
C ASP A 91 -8.95 -6.50 18.05
N VAL A 92 -8.19 -6.93 17.04
CA VAL A 92 -7.61 -6.06 16.02
C VAL A 92 -7.85 -6.63 14.63
N GLY A 93 -8.05 -5.72 13.69
CA GLY A 93 -8.19 -5.97 12.27
C GLY A 93 -6.87 -6.35 11.61
N SER A 94 -6.80 -6.20 10.29
CA SER A 94 -5.62 -6.59 9.51
C SER A 94 -5.37 -5.65 8.36
N ILE A 95 -4.10 -5.55 7.98
CA ILE A 95 -3.69 -4.86 6.76
C ILE A 95 -3.24 -5.91 5.73
N MET A 96 -3.73 -5.79 4.51
CA MET A 96 -3.22 -6.50 3.34
C MET A 96 -2.50 -5.52 2.42
N LEU A 97 -1.26 -5.84 2.06
CA LEU A 97 -0.53 -5.07 1.05
C LEU A 97 -0.79 -5.65 -0.33
N ILE A 98 -1.15 -4.78 -1.25
CA ILE A 98 -1.20 -5.04 -2.68
C ILE A 98 -0.12 -4.17 -3.31
N GLY A 99 0.66 -4.76 -4.20
CA GLY A 99 1.67 -4.03 -4.97
C GLY A 99 1.33 -3.96 -6.46
N THR A 100 2.12 -3.20 -7.19
CA THR A 100 2.03 -3.10 -8.66
C THR A 100 2.00 -4.47 -9.33
N LEU A 101 2.82 -5.43 -8.88
CA LEU A 101 2.82 -6.81 -9.40
C LEU A 101 1.47 -7.51 -9.25
N THR A 102 0.83 -7.40 -8.08
CA THR A 102 -0.47 -8.03 -7.82
C THR A 102 -1.57 -7.45 -8.71
N VAL A 103 -1.55 -6.13 -8.92
CA VAL A 103 -2.49 -5.45 -9.83
C VAL A 103 -2.30 -5.93 -11.26
N LEU A 104 -1.05 -6.01 -11.72
CA LEU A 104 -0.73 -6.48 -13.07
C LEU A 104 -1.09 -7.96 -13.28
N GLU A 105 -0.77 -8.84 -12.33
CA GLU A 105 -1.17 -10.25 -12.38
C GLU A 105 -2.68 -10.40 -12.51
N ARG A 106 -3.46 -9.59 -11.79
CA ARG A 106 -4.93 -9.67 -11.82
C ARG A 106 -5.55 -9.04 -13.07
N ALA A 107 -4.84 -8.10 -13.71
CA ALA A 107 -5.30 -7.46 -14.94
C ALA A 107 -4.93 -8.25 -16.22
N ALA A 108 -4.03 -9.24 -16.12
CA ALA A 108 -3.62 -10.08 -17.24
C ALA A 108 -4.82 -10.79 -17.89
N GLY A 109 -4.84 -10.80 -19.23
CA GLY A 109 -5.96 -11.30 -20.03
C GLY A 109 -7.15 -10.34 -20.11
N GLY A 110 -7.13 -9.22 -19.39
CA GLY A 110 -8.17 -8.19 -19.40
C GLY A 110 -8.02 -7.19 -20.54
N ILE A 111 -8.98 -6.26 -20.65
CA ILE A 111 -9.02 -5.24 -21.72
C ILE A 111 -7.79 -4.33 -21.76
N TYR A 112 -7.10 -4.14 -20.63
CA TYR A 112 -5.93 -3.27 -20.51
C TYR A 112 -4.60 -4.03 -20.64
N LEU A 113 -4.59 -5.35 -20.40
CA LEU A 113 -3.42 -6.22 -20.53
C LEU A 113 -3.82 -7.52 -21.25
N PRO A 114 -4.19 -7.45 -22.55
CA PRO A 114 -4.74 -8.59 -23.27
C PRO A 114 -3.72 -9.70 -23.52
N ASP A 115 -2.42 -9.36 -23.60
CA ASP A 115 -1.36 -10.31 -23.88
C ASP A 115 -0.02 -9.96 -23.20
N LYS A 116 0.94 -10.89 -23.31
CA LYS A 116 2.29 -10.75 -22.74
C LYS A 116 3.09 -9.59 -23.34
N ALA A 117 2.76 -9.13 -24.55
CA ALA A 117 3.44 -7.98 -25.15
C ALA A 117 2.95 -6.69 -24.49
N ALA A 118 1.63 -6.52 -24.35
CA ALA A 118 1.02 -5.42 -23.61
C ALA A 118 1.52 -5.36 -22.14
N MET A 119 1.64 -6.51 -21.47
CA MET A 119 2.25 -6.60 -20.14
C MET A 119 3.67 -6.03 -20.11
N ARG A 120 4.54 -6.42 -21.04
CA ARG A 120 5.91 -5.92 -21.10
C ARG A 120 5.97 -4.41 -21.29
N ASP A 121 5.12 -3.87 -22.15
CA ASP A 121 5.10 -2.44 -22.45
C ASP A 121 4.58 -1.61 -21.27
N VAL A 122 3.51 -2.05 -20.62
CA VAL A 122 2.99 -1.39 -19.41
C VAL A 122 4.00 -1.51 -18.27
N TYR A 123 4.58 -2.69 -18.04
CA TYR A 123 5.59 -2.90 -17.00
C TYR A 123 6.80 -1.99 -17.17
N ARG A 124 7.29 -1.83 -18.40
CA ARG A 124 8.43 -0.94 -18.69
C ARG A 124 8.14 0.49 -18.28
N ARG A 125 6.96 1.00 -18.62
CA ARG A 125 6.52 2.36 -18.28
C ARG A 125 6.33 2.55 -16.77
N LEU A 126 5.79 1.54 -16.07
CA LEU A 126 5.63 1.60 -14.62
C LEU A 126 6.99 1.60 -13.92
N ARG A 127 7.95 0.79 -14.37
CA ARG A 127 9.29 0.71 -13.79
C ARG A 127 10.12 1.99 -13.95
N GLU A 128 9.73 2.89 -14.85
CA GLU A 128 10.34 4.24 -14.93
C GLU A 128 9.90 5.14 -13.76
N LEU A 129 8.80 4.79 -13.09
CA LEU A 129 8.19 5.56 -12.00
C LEU A 129 8.24 4.84 -10.64
N ASP A 130 8.29 3.51 -10.65
CA ASP A 130 8.22 2.62 -9.50
C ASP A 130 9.58 1.92 -9.30
N ASP A 131 10.28 2.28 -8.23
CA ASP A 131 11.59 1.73 -7.86
C ASP A 131 11.50 0.35 -7.17
N GLY A 132 10.30 -0.07 -6.77
CA GLY A 132 9.99 -1.35 -6.17
C GLY A 132 9.90 -2.50 -7.18
N LEU A 133 9.79 -2.18 -8.49
CA LEU A 133 9.66 -3.20 -9.53
C LEU A 133 10.99 -3.88 -9.91
N PRO A 134 11.13 -5.21 -9.70
CA PRO A 134 12.29 -5.96 -10.16
C PRO A 134 12.34 -6.03 -11.70
N PRO A 135 13.42 -6.54 -12.31
CA PRO A 135 13.38 -6.93 -13.71
C PRO A 135 12.21 -7.89 -13.99
N ILE A 136 11.45 -7.69 -15.06
CA ILE A 136 10.23 -8.47 -15.34
C ILE A 136 10.50 -9.98 -15.42
N ASP A 137 11.69 -10.38 -15.89
CA ASP A 137 12.09 -11.79 -15.99
C ASP A 137 12.32 -12.45 -14.62
N ARG A 138 12.38 -11.67 -13.55
CA ARG A 138 12.41 -12.15 -12.15
C ARG A 138 11.02 -12.22 -11.52
N THR A 139 9.96 -11.98 -12.29
CA THR A 139 8.57 -12.02 -11.83
C THR A 139 7.81 -13.20 -12.42
N SER A 140 6.61 -13.47 -11.89
CA SER A 140 5.71 -14.49 -12.44
C SER A 140 4.86 -13.98 -13.62
N LEU A 141 4.91 -12.68 -13.92
CA LEU A 141 3.98 -11.97 -14.82
C LEU A 141 3.93 -12.50 -16.25
N LEU A 142 4.99 -13.16 -16.72
CA LEU A 142 5.05 -13.72 -18.08
C LEU A 142 4.87 -15.25 -18.10
N SER A 143 4.73 -15.86 -16.93
CA SER A 143 4.55 -17.31 -16.79
C SER A 143 3.20 -17.76 -17.36
N PRO A 144 3.09 -18.98 -17.90
CA PRO A 144 1.80 -19.49 -18.40
C PRO A 144 0.67 -19.43 -17.37
N ARG A 145 0.97 -19.56 -16.08
CA ARG A 145 -0.01 -19.53 -14.99
C ARG A 145 -0.83 -18.24 -14.92
N VAL A 146 -0.26 -17.12 -15.37
CA VAL A 146 -0.93 -15.80 -15.34
C VAL A 146 -1.82 -15.57 -16.58
N TRP A 147 -1.64 -16.34 -17.65
CA TRP A 147 -2.27 -16.10 -18.96
C TRP A 147 -3.15 -17.27 -19.46
N ASN A 148 -3.35 -18.28 -18.62
CA ASN A 148 -4.15 -19.47 -18.91
C ASN A 148 -5.51 -19.42 -18.21
#